data_AF-A0A2U1AXP1-F1
#
_entry.id   AF-A0A2U1AXP1-F1
#
_cell.length_a   1.000
_cell.length_b   1.000
_cell.length_c   1.000
_cell.angle_alpha   90.00
_cell.angle_beta   90.00
_cell.angle_gamma   90.00
#
_symmetry.space_group_name_H-M   'P 1'
#
loop_
_entity.id
_entity.type
_entity.pdbx_description
1 polymer ?
#
loop_
_entity_poly.entity_id
_entity_poly.type
_entity_poly.pdbx_seq_one_letter_code
_entity_poly.pdbx_strand_id
1 'polypeptide(L)'
;MKNMIMLLGCCALLAACNSGDESTTTEDRQIGNSEVDSTAAAAVNAAIRQPEVDTSIMNIGTDRTAGATSTQSTVKGEKLIAQSDCMACHRVDEKLVGPSYTEVARKYEATDKNIDYLASKIIEGGAGVWGEIPMAAHPNISREDAREMARYIVSLR
;
A
#
# COMPACT_ATOMS: atom_id res chain seq x y z
N MET A 1 46.81 -2.39 25.31
CA MET A 1 47.55 -1.11 25.34
C MET A 1 47.13 -0.29 24.14
N LYS A 2 46.81 0.98 24.38
CA LYS A 2 46.78 2.09 23.42
C LYS A 2 45.64 2.15 22.38
N ASN A 3 44.72 3.08 22.67
CA ASN A 3 44.26 4.18 21.78
C ASN A 3 42.88 4.06 21.15
N MET A 4 41.88 4.68 21.78
CA MET A 4 40.87 5.44 21.03
C MET A 4 40.37 6.61 21.89
N ILE A 5 40.94 7.79 21.64
CA ILE A 5 40.44 9.09 22.11
C ILE A 5 39.90 9.79 20.87
N MET A 6 38.62 10.17 20.87
CA MET A 6 38.07 11.27 20.07
C MET A 6 36.65 11.56 20.58
N LEU A 7 36.60 12.37 21.63
CA LEU A 7 35.41 13.04 22.14
C LEU A 7 35.62 14.55 21.94
N LEU A 8 34.52 15.24 21.66
CA LEU A 8 34.31 16.69 21.76
C LEU A 8 34.83 17.57 20.62
N GLY A 9 33.90 17.95 19.74
CA GLY A 9 34.02 19.07 18.79
C GLY A 9 32.67 19.76 18.62
N CYS A 10 32.33 20.60 19.58
CA CYS A 10 31.17 21.49 19.57
C CYS A 10 31.44 22.65 18.59
N CYS A 11 30.53 22.93 17.66
CA CYS A 11 30.44 24.25 17.05
C CYS A 11 29.00 24.53 16.65
N ALA A 12 28.33 25.25 17.55
CA ALA A 12 27.11 25.97 17.28
C ALA A 12 27.37 27.08 16.24
N LEU A 13 26.44 27.24 15.30
CA LEU A 13 26.23 28.49 14.58
C LEU A 13 24.72 28.75 14.53
N LEU A 14 24.35 29.78 15.29
CA LEU A 14 23.07 30.48 15.31
C LEU A 14 22.96 31.42 14.10
N ALA A 15 21.77 31.53 13.51
CA ALA A 15 21.15 32.75 12.95
C ALA A 15 19.81 32.33 12.27
N ALA A 16 18.61 32.58 12.80
CA ALA A 16 17.89 33.85 13.04
C ALA A 16 17.27 34.49 11.77
N CYS A 17 15.95 34.34 11.61
CA CYS A 17 14.95 35.32 11.13
C CYS A 17 13.57 34.74 11.55
N ASN A 18 12.78 35.26 12.50
CA ASN A 18 12.13 36.54 12.79
C ASN A 18 11.09 37.02 11.75
N SER A 19 9.80 36.89 12.12
CA SER A 19 8.68 37.87 12.08
C SER A 19 7.36 37.08 12.08
N GLY A 20 6.56 37.09 13.16
CA GLY A 20 5.41 38.00 13.37
C GLY A 20 4.16 37.41 12.69
N ASP A 21 2.95 37.36 13.23
CA ASP A 21 2.28 38.03 14.34
C ASP A 21 0.95 37.27 14.60
N GLU A 22 0.42 37.37 15.81
CA GLU A 22 -0.86 36.80 16.25
C GLU A 22 -2.00 37.77 15.94
N SER A 23 -3.09 37.34 15.27
CA SER A 23 -4.39 37.99 15.43
C SER A 23 -5.58 37.21 14.90
N THR A 24 -6.46 36.88 15.83
CA THR A 24 -7.90 36.71 15.71
C THR A 24 -8.55 37.79 14.83
N THR A 25 -9.50 37.42 13.97
CA THR A 25 -10.80 38.11 13.85
C THR A 25 -11.79 37.32 13.01
N THR A 26 -12.99 37.30 13.56
CA THR A 26 -14.23 36.66 13.12
C THR A 26 -15.00 37.58 12.16
N GLU A 27 -16.00 37.02 11.46
CA GLU A 27 -17.12 37.68 10.73
C GLU A 27 -16.77 38.17 9.30
N ASP A 28 -17.52 37.91 8.23
CA ASP A 28 -18.99 37.90 7.97
C ASP A 28 -19.33 36.86 6.86
N ARG A 29 -20.31 35.96 7.03
CA ARG A 29 -21.73 36.05 6.60
C ARG A 29 -21.93 35.98 5.07
N GLN A 30 -22.25 34.82 4.50
CA GLN A 30 -23.59 34.24 4.26
C GLN A 30 -24.50 35.06 3.34
N ILE A 31 -24.94 34.47 2.20
CA ILE A 31 -26.31 34.30 1.63
C ILE A 31 -26.12 33.35 0.41
N GLY A 32 -26.86 32.27 0.13
CA GLY A 32 -28.19 31.86 0.52
C GLY A 32 -29.03 31.59 -0.75
N ASN A 33 -29.21 30.30 -1.05
CA ASN A 33 -30.41 29.66 -1.62
C ASN A 33 -30.72 29.86 -3.12
N SER A 34 -30.92 28.76 -3.83
CA SER A 34 -32.30 28.33 -4.16
C SER A 34 -32.32 26.99 -4.89
N GLU A 35 -33.07 26.08 -4.28
CA GLU A 35 -33.62 24.87 -4.85
C GLU A 35 -34.48 25.20 -6.08
N VAL A 36 -34.50 24.30 -7.06
CA VAL A 36 -35.70 24.10 -7.89
C VAL A 36 -35.79 22.63 -8.27
N ASP A 37 -36.68 21.97 -7.54
CA ASP A 37 -37.42 20.76 -7.93
C ASP A 37 -38.16 20.99 -9.24
N SER A 38 -38.28 19.94 -10.05
CA SER A 38 -39.33 19.82 -11.07
C SER A 38 -39.47 18.35 -11.46
N THR A 39 -40.52 17.75 -10.92
CA THR A 39 -41.09 16.49 -11.37
C THR A 39 -42.06 16.70 -12.55
N ALA A 40 -42.09 15.69 -13.43
CA ALA A 40 -43.26 15.16 -14.17
C ALA A 40 -43.30 15.25 -15.73
N ALA A 41 -43.17 14.04 -16.31
CA ALA A 41 -43.96 13.41 -17.37
C ALA A 41 -43.81 13.82 -18.86
N ALA A 42 -43.28 12.90 -19.70
CA ALA A 42 -44.07 12.02 -20.58
C ALA A 42 -43.21 11.23 -21.60
N ALA A 43 -43.33 9.88 -21.57
CA ALA A 43 -43.32 8.85 -22.65
C ALA A 43 -42.22 8.87 -23.76
N VAL A 44 -41.63 7.77 -24.28
CA VAL A 44 -42.03 6.36 -24.46
C VAL A 44 -40.78 5.48 -24.70
N ASN A 45 -40.82 4.23 -24.20
CA ASN A 45 -40.09 2.98 -24.51
C ASN A 45 -38.99 2.89 -25.61
N ALA A 46 -37.88 2.23 -25.26
CA ALA A 46 -37.43 1.00 -25.92
C ALA A 46 -36.51 0.18 -24.98
N ALA A 47 -36.79 -1.13 -24.91
CA ALA A 47 -36.31 -2.11 -23.95
C ALA A 47 -34.84 -2.57 -24.12
N ILE A 48 -34.41 -3.41 -23.15
CA ILE A 48 -33.37 -4.47 -23.17
C ILE A 48 -32.07 -4.07 -22.43
N ARG A 49 -31.57 -4.71 -21.36
CA ARG A 49 -31.94 -5.85 -20.50
C ARG A 49 -31.14 -5.67 -19.18
N GLN A 50 -31.80 -5.66 -18.04
CA GLN A 50 -31.15 -5.98 -16.75
C GLN A 50 -31.23 -7.50 -16.54
N PRO A 51 -30.15 -8.20 -16.15
CA PRO A 51 -30.31 -9.49 -15.51
C PRO A 51 -30.68 -9.23 -14.05
N GLU A 52 -31.92 -9.60 -13.77
CA GLU A 52 -32.56 -9.74 -12.47
C GLU A 52 -31.65 -10.57 -11.56
N VAL A 53 -31.11 -9.97 -10.50
CA VAL A 53 -30.53 -10.74 -9.39
C VAL A 53 -31.70 -11.24 -8.57
N ASP A 54 -32.11 -12.47 -8.89
CA ASP A 54 -33.11 -13.24 -8.19
C ASP A 54 -32.69 -13.42 -6.72
N THR A 55 -33.27 -12.61 -5.84
CA THR A 55 -33.25 -12.83 -4.41
C THR A 55 -34.20 -13.97 -4.07
N SER A 56 -33.75 -15.23 -4.13
CA SER A 56 -34.25 -16.35 -3.32
C SER A 56 -33.58 -17.69 -3.66
N ILE A 57 -32.39 -17.99 -3.10
CA ILE A 57 -32.06 -19.36 -2.63
C ILE A 57 -31.19 -19.25 -1.36
N MET A 58 -31.83 -19.41 -0.20
CA MET A 58 -31.16 -19.84 1.03
C MET A 58 -31.11 -21.36 1.03
N ASN A 59 -29.94 -21.96 0.80
CA ASN A 59 -29.55 -23.21 1.48
C ASN A 59 -28.04 -23.52 1.31
N ILE A 60 -27.30 -23.32 2.41
CA ILE A 60 -26.11 -24.06 2.89
C ILE A 60 -25.08 -24.58 1.88
N GLY A 61 -23.95 -23.90 1.88
CA GLY A 61 -22.62 -24.48 1.73
C GLY A 61 -21.64 -23.49 2.36
N THR A 62 -21.04 -23.86 3.49
CA THR A 62 -19.98 -23.07 4.12
C THR A 62 -18.82 -22.88 3.13
N ASP A 63 -18.07 -21.79 3.32
CA ASP A 63 -16.73 -21.60 2.76
C ASP A 63 -16.64 -21.08 1.31
N ARG A 64 -17.09 -19.83 1.08
CA ARG A 64 -16.50 -19.03 -0.01
C ARG A 64 -16.58 -17.51 0.19
N THR A 65 -16.09 -17.03 1.32
CA THR A 65 -15.74 -15.59 1.50
C THR A 65 -14.25 -15.30 1.20
N ALA A 66 -13.51 -16.26 0.64
CA ALA A 66 -12.08 -16.09 0.34
C ALA A 66 -11.79 -15.30 -0.96
N GLY A 67 -12.78 -15.05 -1.82
CA GLY A 67 -12.56 -14.44 -3.14
C GLY A 67 -12.49 -12.92 -3.16
N ALA A 68 -13.23 -12.23 -2.28
CA ALA A 68 -13.32 -10.77 -2.31
C ALA A 68 -12.11 -10.08 -1.66
N THR A 69 -11.54 -10.68 -0.60
CA THR A 69 -10.40 -10.11 0.14
C THR A 69 -9.08 -10.21 -0.64
N SER A 70 -8.88 -11.30 -1.39
CA SER A 70 -7.63 -11.52 -2.12
C SER A 70 -7.38 -10.46 -3.19
N THR A 71 -8.39 -10.07 -3.96
CA THR A 71 -8.22 -9.08 -5.03
C THR A 71 -7.90 -7.70 -4.47
N GLN A 72 -8.56 -7.29 -3.39
CA GLN A 72 -8.30 -5.99 -2.75
C GLN A 72 -6.91 -5.95 -2.08
N SER A 73 -6.47 -7.05 -1.49
CA SER A 73 -5.13 -7.19 -0.93
C SER A 73 -4.05 -7.08 -2.00
N THR A 74 -4.25 -7.72 -3.16
CA THR A 74 -3.35 -7.62 -4.32
C THR A 74 -3.22 -6.17 -4.81
N VAL A 75 -4.33 -5.43 -4.95
CA VAL A 75 -4.33 -4.02 -5.36
C VAL A 75 -3.64 -3.12 -4.32
N LYS A 76 -3.86 -3.35 -3.02
CA LYS A 76 -3.19 -2.59 -1.95
C LYS A 76 -1.68 -2.83 -1.98
N GLY A 77 -1.25 -4.09 -2.05
CA GLY A 77 0.17 -4.46 -2.08
C GLY A 77 0.92 -3.89 -3.28
N GLU A 78 0.31 -3.93 -4.47
CA GLU A 78 0.87 -3.32 -5.69
C GLU A 78 1.11 -1.83 -5.51
N LYS A 79 0.09 -1.10 -5.04
CA LYS A 79 0.17 0.34 -4.81
C LYS A 79 1.24 0.70 -3.79
N LEU A 80 1.32 -0.05 -2.69
CA LEU A 80 2.33 0.14 -1.65
C LEU A 80 3.75 -0.01 -2.22
N ILE A 81 3.98 -1.02 -3.05
CA ILE A 81 5.27 -1.23 -3.73
C ILE A 81 5.58 -0.08 -4.69
N ALA A 82 4.60 0.35 -5.49
CA ALA A 82 4.77 1.44 -6.47
C ALA A 82 5.04 2.80 -5.81
N GLN A 83 4.55 3.01 -4.59
CA GLN A 83 4.77 4.22 -3.79
C GLN A 83 6.06 4.18 -2.95
N SER A 84 6.76 3.05 -2.95
CA SER A 84 8.01 2.85 -2.21
C SER A 84 9.22 2.86 -3.14
N ASP A 85 10.41 2.66 -2.57
CA ASP A 85 11.68 2.57 -3.28
C ASP A 85 11.99 1.16 -3.83
N CYS A 86 11.07 0.20 -3.71
CA CYS A 86 11.27 -1.19 -4.13
C CYS A 86 11.67 -1.32 -5.61
N MET A 87 11.15 -0.42 -6.46
CA MET A 87 11.45 -0.35 -7.90
C MET A 87 12.86 0.17 -8.21
N ALA A 88 13.67 0.55 -7.23
CA ALA A 88 15.09 0.76 -7.46
C ALA A 88 15.85 -0.55 -7.69
N CYS A 89 15.37 -1.66 -7.10
CA CYS A 89 16.11 -2.93 -7.02
C CYS A 89 15.35 -4.14 -7.60
N HIS A 90 14.03 -4.05 -7.74
CA HIS A 90 13.18 -5.13 -8.23
C HIS A 90 12.37 -4.70 -9.46
N ARG A 91 12.07 -5.66 -10.34
CA ARG A 91 11.06 -5.55 -11.39
C ARG A 91 10.06 -6.69 -11.26
N VAL A 92 8.93 -6.57 -11.96
CA VAL A 92 7.90 -7.60 -11.96
C VAL A 92 8.44 -8.91 -12.55
N ASP A 93 9.06 -8.84 -13.73
CA ASP A 93 9.40 -9.98 -14.58
C ASP A 93 10.88 -10.08 -14.93
N GLU A 94 11.69 -9.09 -14.55
CA GLU A 94 13.13 -9.05 -14.83
C GLU A 94 13.97 -8.99 -13.55
N LYS A 95 15.10 -9.71 -13.53
CA LYS A 95 16.08 -9.58 -12.44
C LYS A 95 16.88 -8.30 -12.61
N LEU A 96 17.01 -7.52 -11.54
CA LEU A 96 17.85 -6.31 -11.51
C LEU A 96 18.95 -6.46 -10.45
N VAL A 97 18.82 -5.79 -9.31
CA VAL A 97 19.71 -6.01 -8.14
C VAL A 97 19.18 -7.18 -7.33
N GLY A 98 17.89 -7.15 -7.03
CA GLY A 98 17.15 -8.25 -6.44
C GLY A 98 16.50 -9.16 -7.50
N PRO A 99 15.91 -10.30 -7.08
CA PRO A 99 15.11 -11.13 -7.97
C PRO A 99 13.90 -10.36 -8.51
N SER A 100 13.40 -10.79 -9.66
CA SER A 100 12.08 -10.36 -10.12
C SER A 100 10.99 -10.83 -9.15
N TYR A 101 9.87 -10.11 -9.08
CA TYR A 101 8.75 -10.54 -8.24
C TYR A 101 8.16 -11.87 -8.70
N THR A 102 8.15 -12.14 -10.02
CA THR A 102 7.73 -13.44 -10.54
C THR A 102 8.66 -14.58 -10.12
N GLU A 103 9.98 -14.35 -9.97
CA GLU A 103 10.89 -15.35 -9.38
C GLU A 103 10.55 -15.62 -7.91
N VAL A 104 10.25 -14.58 -7.13
CA VAL A 104 9.81 -14.75 -5.74
C VAL A 104 8.50 -15.53 -5.69
N ALA A 105 7.53 -15.21 -6.55
CA ALA A 105 6.24 -15.90 -6.65
C ALA A 105 6.39 -17.38 -7.04
N ARG A 106 7.33 -17.69 -7.95
CA ARG A 106 7.64 -19.09 -8.33
C ARG A 106 8.31 -19.87 -7.20
N LYS A 107 9.13 -19.21 -6.36
CA LYS A 107 9.85 -19.86 -5.25
C LYS A 107 8.97 -20.09 -4.03
N TYR A 108 8.03 -19.19 -3.74
CA TYR A 108 7.22 -19.21 -2.53
C TYR A 108 5.73 -19.33 -2.84
N GLU A 109 5.12 -20.42 -2.36
CA GLU A 109 3.67 -20.60 -2.43
C GLU A 109 2.93 -19.51 -1.64
N ALA A 110 1.73 -19.14 -2.08
CA ALA A 110 0.84 -18.17 -1.44
C ALA A 110 0.20 -18.72 -0.15
N THR A 111 1.03 -18.99 0.87
CA THR A 111 0.62 -19.42 2.21
C THR A 111 0.92 -18.32 3.22
N ASP A 112 0.15 -18.23 4.31
CA ASP A 112 0.36 -17.20 5.34
C ASP A 112 1.78 -17.28 5.95
N LYS A 113 2.33 -18.49 6.11
CA LYS A 113 3.71 -18.70 6.57
C LYS A 113 4.73 -18.01 5.64
N ASN A 114 4.57 -18.16 4.33
CA ASN A 114 5.48 -17.54 3.36
C ASN A 114 5.27 -16.03 3.28
N ILE A 115 4.02 -15.57 3.38
CA ILE A 115 3.70 -14.14 3.43
C ILE A 115 4.33 -13.50 4.65
N ASP A 116 4.24 -14.11 5.83
CA ASP A 116 4.84 -13.60 7.05
C ASP A 116 6.37 -13.61 6.99
N TYR A 117 6.96 -14.64 6.39
CA TYR A 117 8.40 -14.73 6.14
C TYR A 117 8.88 -13.61 5.20
N LEU A 118 8.21 -13.42 4.06
CA LEU A 118 8.54 -12.38 3.09
C LEU A 118 8.33 -10.99 3.68
N ALA A 119 7.26 -10.77 4.47
CA ALA A 119 7.04 -9.54 5.19
C ALA A 119 8.17 -9.23 6.17
N SER A 120 8.65 -10.22 6.93
CA SER A 120 9.84 -10.04 7.77
C SER A 120 11.07 -9.68 6.94
N LYS A 121 11.28 -10.32 5.79
CA LYS A 121 12.40 -9.98 4.89
C LYS A 121 12.32 -8.56 4.36
N ILE A 122 11.13 -8.07 4.01
CA ILE A 122 10.93 -6.67 3.56
C ILE A 122 11.37 -5.70 4.66
N ILE A 123 10.93 -5.93 5.90
CA ILE A 123 11.19 -5.02 7.03
C ILE A 123 12.64 -5.11 7.51
N GLU A 124 13.16 -6.33 7.68
CA GLU A 124 14.46 -6.59 8.31
C GLU A 124 15.62 -6.64 7.30
N GLY A 125 15.31 -6.73 6.01
CA GLY A 125 16.29 -7.02 4.96
C GLY A 125 16.76 -8.47 4.98
N GLY A 126 17.85 -8.74 4.27
CA GLY A 126 18.50 -10.05 4.31
C GLY A 126 19.40 -10.35 3.12
N ALA A 127 20.19 -11.43 3.24
CA ALA A 127 21.11 -11.89 2.22
C ALA A 127 21.07 -13.43 2.09
N GLY A 128 21.74 -13.97 1.07
CA GLY A 128 22.03 -15.41 0.91
C GLY A 128 20.99 -16.22 0.15
N VAL A 129 19.71 -15.82 0.16
CA VAL A 129 18.65 -16.56 -0.55
C VAL A 129 18.75 -16.40 -2.07
N TRP A 130 19.14 -15.21 -2.52
CA TRP A 130 19.15 -14.80 -3.94
C TRP A 130 20.54 -14.39 -4.45
N GLY A 131 21.55 -14.47 -3.59
CA GLY A 131 22.92 -14.04 -3.84
C GLY A 131 23.58 -13.42 -2.61
N GLU A 132 24.79 -12.92 -2.80
CA GLU A 132 25.61 -12.29 -1.75
C GLU A 132 25.19 -10.84 -1.45
N ILE A 133 24.58 -10.16 -2.42
CA ILE A 133 24.13 -8.76 -2.27
C ILE A 133 22.95 -8.73 -1.29
N PRO A 134 23.05 -8.03 -0.15
CA PRO A 134 21.97 -7.93 0.81
C PRO A 134 20.88 -6.97 0.31
N MET A 135 19.61 -7.31 0.60
CA MET A 135 18.51 -6.36 0.56
C MET A 135 18.54 -5.52 1.83
N ALA A 136 18.50 -4.19 1.68
CA ALA A 136 18.43 -3.26 2.80
C ALA A 136 17.12 -3.44 3.60
N ALA A 137 17.16 -3.10 4.89
CA ALA A 137 16.00 -3.12 5.76
C ALA A 137 15.06 -1.93 5.47
N HIS A 138 13.76 -2.15 5.55
CA HIS A 138 12.73 -1.11 5.43
C HIS A 138 11.92 -1.00 6.74
N PRO A 139 12.54 -0.54 7.84
CA PRO A 139 11.92 -0.57 9.18
C PRO A 139 10.70 0.34 9.34
N ASN A 140 10.50 1.27 8.39
CA ASN A 140 9.36 2.19 8.40
C ASN A 140 8.09 1.58 7.78
N ILE A 141 8.19 0.40 7.14
CA ILE A 141 7.02 -0.32 6.61
C ILE A 141 6.39 -1.10 7.76
N SER A 142 5.09 -0.89 7.96
CA SER A 142 4.34 -1.63 8.97
C SER A 142 4.28 -3.13 8.64
N ARG A 143 4.15 -3.99 9.65
CA ARG A 143 3.99 -5.44 9.42
C ARG A 143 2.76 -5.74 8.57
N GLU A 144 1.67 -5.00 8.75
CA GLU A 144 0.47 -5.18 7.93
C GLU A 144 0.76 -4.87 6.46
N ASP A 145 1.34 -3.71 6.17
CA ASP A 145 1.61 -3.30 4.78
C ASP A 145 2.64 -4.21 4.12
N ALA A 146 3.66 -4.66 4.85
CA ALA A 146 4.64 -5.64 4.33
C ALA A 146 3.97 -6.97 3.96
N ARG A 147 2.94 -7.41 4.70
CA ARG A 147 2.15 -8.61 4.34
C ARG A 147 1.32 -8.38 3.08
N GLU A 148 0.72 -7.20 2.92
CA GLU A 148 -0.02 -6.85 1.70
C GLU A 148 0.90 -6.82 0.47
N MET A 149 2.09 -6.22 0.60
CA MET A 149 3.13 -6.25 -0.43
C MET A 149 3.53 -7.70 -0.78
N ALA A 150 3.77 -8.55 0.24
CA ALA A 150 4.13 -9.95 0.03
C ALA A 150 3.00 -10.75 -0.63
N ARG A 151 1.74 -10.51 -0.26
CA ARG A 151 0.55 -11.12 -0.90
C ARG A 151 0.47 -10.77 -2.37
N TYR A 152 0.69 -9.50 -2.72
CA TYR A 152 0.80 -9.10 -4.12
C TYR A 152 1.92 -9.86 -4.83
N ILE A 153 3.14 -9.88 -4.27
CA ILE A 153 4.29 -10.53 -4.90
C ILE A 153 4.02 -12.01 -5.19
N VAL A 154 3.53 -12.79 -4.23
CA VAL A 154 3.26 -14.24 -4.44
C VAL A 154 2.06 -14.51 -5.35
N SER A 155 1.26 -13.48 -5.67
CA SER A 155 0.16 -13.60 -6.63
C SER A 155 0.61 -13.48 -8.09
N LEU A 156 1.82 -12.98 -8.37
CA LEU A 156 2.38 -12.72 -9.71
C LEU A 156 2.93 -13.98 -10.41
N ARG A 157 2.27 -15.12 -10.24
CA ARG A 157 2.69 -16.40 -10.80
C ARG A 157 2.00 -16.72 -12.13
#